data_AF-A0A2I0U412-F1
#
_entry.id   AF-A0A2I0U412-F1
#
_cell.length_a   1.000
_cell.length_b   1.000
_cell.length_c   1.000
_cell.angle_alpha   90.00
_cell.angle_beta   90.00
_cell.angle_gamma   90.00
#
_symmetry.space_group_name_H-M   'P 1'
#
loop_
_entity.id
_entity.type
_entity.pdbx_description
1 polymer ?
#
loop_
_entity_poly.entity_id
_entity_poly.type
_entity_poly.pdbx_seq_one_letter_code
_entity_poly.pdbx_strand_id
1 'polypeptide(L)'
;MAMNGYFYIPKYFYFYSLILHPPGPCKTKNKTVTAGAEIHAEVQLKNYGKFLEEYTSQLKRIEDALDESVGDVWDFSLDPIALKLLPYEQSSLLELIKTENKVLNKVITVYAALCCEIKKLKYEAETKFYNGLLFYGEGATDSSMVEGDCQIQMGRFVSFLQELSCFVTRCYEVVVNVVHQLAVLYTSNKNAPKIIETSGVHFQAMYEHLGELLTVLITLDEIIDNHATLKDHWTMYKRLLKSVHHNPSKFGIQEDKLKPFEKLLLKLECQLLDGMIFQVPAITLTANIIWFADNFLIQKIPAAAKLLDKKSIHTVKMQRDNFLQQKAQSLTKDMQSYYVFVSSWMTKMESILSKEQRMNKFAEDLSNRCNVFIQVCSLLIW
;
A
#
# COMPACT_ATOMS: atom_id res chain seq x y z
N MET A 1 -1.65 -8.62 56.74
CA MET A 1 -1.55 -10.10 56.88
C MET A 1 -0.56 -10.57 55.82
N ALA A 2 0.59 -11.05 56.25
CA ALA A 2 1.74 -11.41 55.43
C ALA A 2 1.60 -12.81 54.81
N MET A 3 2.31 -13.02 53.69
CA MET A 3 3.22 -14.15 53.35
C MET A 3 3.23 -14.33 51.82
N ASN A 4 4.31 -13.98 51.12
CA ASN A 4 5.61 -14.68 50.96
C ASN A 4 5.61 -15.66 49.79
N GLY A 5 6.50 -15.38 48.83
CA GLY A 5 6.90 -16.27 47.74
C GLY A 5 8.19 -15.74 47.11
N TYR A 6 9.31 -16.05 47.74
CA TYR A 6 10.69 -15.74 47.32
C TYR A 6 11.03 -16.35 45.95
N PHE A 7 11.85 -15.66 45.14
CA PHE A 7 12.94 -16.31 44.40
C PHE A 7 14.15 -15.37 44.16
N TYR A 8 15.21 -15.69 44.90
CA TYR A 8 16.66 -15.61 44.64
C TYR A 8 17.28 -14.51 43.74
N ILE A 9 18.17 -13.74 44.37
CA ILE A 9 19.21 -12.86 43.78
C ILE A 9 20.55 -13.63 43.73
N PRO A 10 21.41 -13.41 42.72
CA PRO A 10 22.86 -13.41 42.96
C PRO A 10 23.50 -12.07 42.50
N LYS A 11 24.03 -11.28 43.43
CA LYS A 11 25.46 -11.22 43.83
C LYS A 11 26.44 -10.44 42.91
N TYR A 12 26.03 -9.31 42.30
CA TYR A 12 27.02 -8.38 41.68
C TYR A 12 27.04 -6.95 42.26
N PHE A 13 26.20 -6.63 43.23
CA PHE A 13 26.12 -5.26 43.77
C PHE A 13 27.18 -4.89 44.82
N TYR A 14 28.12 -5.78 45.15
CA TYR A 14 29.14 -5.52 46.17
C TYR A 14 30.53 -5.12 45.63
N PHE A 15 30.75 -5.16 44.30
CA PHE A 15 32.07 -4.84 43.74
C PHE A 15 32.31 -3.35 43.48
N TYR A 16 31.27 -2.54 43.36
CA TYR A 16 31.40 -1.12 43.01
C TYR A 16 31.88 -0.20 44.16
N SER A 17 31.81 -0.66 45.42
CA SER A 17 32.23 0.16 46.57
C SER A 17 33.70 0.02 46.96
N LEU A 18 34.45 -0.92 46.35
CA LEU A 18 35.86 -1.19 46.71
C LEU A 18 36.89 -0.55 45.79
N ILE A 19 36.48 0.02 44.65
CA ILE A 19 37.39 0.64 43.66
C ILE A 19 37.57 2.16 43.91
N LEU A 20 36.66 2.81 44.64
CA LEU A 20 36.65 4.28 44.81
C LEU A 20 37.19 4.81 46.15
N HIS A 21 37.63 3.95 47.07
CA HIS A 21 38.29 4.38 48.31
C HIS A 21 39.57 3.57 48.57
N PRO A 22 40.77 4.17 48.44
CA PRO A 22 41.98 3.49 48.87
C PRO A 22 41.99 3.37 50.40
N PRO A 23 42.24 2.18 50.98
CA PRO A 23 42.44 2.08 52.42
C PRO A 23 43.80 2.73 52.77
N GLY A 24 43.79 3.60 53.78
CA GLY A 24 45.00 4.27 54.28
C GLY A 24 46.08 3.27 54.77
N PRO A 25 47.33 3.72 54.95
CA PRO A 25 48.46 2.83 55.20
C PRO A 25 48.35 2.18 56.58
N CYS A 26 48.09 0.87 56.59
CA CYS A 26 48.09 0.06 57.80
C CYS A 26 49.52 -0.43 58.10
N LYS A 27 50.12 0.10 59.17
CA LYS A 27 51.44 -0.32 59.66
C LYS A 27 51.32 -1.62 60.44
N THR A 28 51.82 -2.74 59.89
CA THR A 28 52.06 -3.96 60.68
C THR A 28 53.38 -4.65 60.33
N LYS A 29 54.33 -4.44 61.24
CA LYS A 29 55.52 -5.20 61.67
C LYS A 29 55.97 -6.42 60.85
N ASN A 30 57.25 -6.34 60.46
CA ASN A 30 58.13 -7.39 59.95
C ASN A 30 57.91 -8.78 60.56
N LYS A 31 57.63 -9.77 59.71
CA LYS A 31 58.11 -11.14 59.87
C LYS A 31 59.00 -11.45 58.69
N THR A 32 60.23 -11.86 58.99
CA THR A 32 61.25 -12.35 58.06
C THR A 32 60.69 -13.51 57.24
N VAL A 33 60.30 -13.21 56.01
CA VAL A 33 60.03 -14.21 54.98
C VAL A 33 61.35 -14.46 54.26
N THR A 34 61.70 -15.72 54.08
CA THR A 34 62.93 -16.14 53.41
C THR A 34 62.92 -15.66 51.96
N ALA A 35 64.05 -15.12 51.46
CA ALA A 35 64.16 -14.49 50.14
C ALA A 35 63.65 -15.36 48.96
N GLY A 36 63.60 -16.69 49.11
CA GLY A 36 63.01 -17.60 48.12
C GLY A 36 61.48 -17.53 48.04
N ALA A 37 60.78 -17.25 49.14
CA ALA A 37 59.31 -17.16 49.16
C ALA A 37 58.80 -15.81 48.64
N GLU A 38 59.58 -14.73 48.76
CA GLU A 38 59.28 -13.41 48.17
C GLU A 38 59.35 -13.46 46.64
N ILE A 39 60.40 -14.08 46.08
CA ILE A 39 60.54 -14.28 44.63
C ILE A 39 59.42 -15.18 44.11
N HIS A 40 59.07 -16.24 44.84
CA HIS A 40 57.98 -17.13 44.43
C HIS A 40 56.61 -16.42 44.51
N ALA A 41 56.40 -15.53 45.47
CA ALA A 41 55.21 -14.70 45.56
C ALA A 41 55.14 -13.68 44.42
N GLU A 42 56.23 -12.99 44.09
CA GLU A 42 56.29 -12.06 42.95
C GLU A 42 56.04 -12.76 41.61
N VAL A 43 56.62 -13.93 41.39
CA VAL A 43 56.39 -14.73 40.17
C VAL A 43 54.93 -15.16 40.08
N GLN A 44 54.32 -15.58 41.18
CA GLN A 44 52.89 -15.92 41.21
C GLN A 44 52.00 -14.70 40.96
N LEU A 45 52.33 -13.53 41.52
CA LEU A 45 51.61 -12.28 41.28
C LEU A 45 51.67 -11.85 39.82
N LYS A 46 52.84 -12.01 39.18
CA LYS A 46 53.03 -11.73 37.76
C LYS A 46 52.27 -12.71 36.86
N ASN A 47 52.20 -13.98 37.25
CA ASN A 47 51.40 -14.99 36.54
C ASN A 47 49.90 -14.72 36.68
N TYR A 48 49.44 -14.31 37.87
CA TYR A 48 48.05 -13.89 38.09
C TYR A 48 47.71 -12.62 37.30
N GLY A 49 48.62 -11.64 37.24
CA GLY A 49 48.45 -10.44 36.42
C GLY A 49 48.28 -10.79 34.94
N LYS A 50 49.15 -11.64 34.39
CA LYS A 50 49.03 -12.13 33.01
C LYS A 50 47.74 -12.90 32.76
N PHE A 51 47.32 -13.75 33.70
CA PHE A 51 46.06 -14.47 33.60
C PHE A 51 44.86 -13.51 33.57
N LEU A 52 44.86 -12.48 34.43
CA LEU A 52 43.79 -11.47 34.44
C LEU A 52 43.77 -10.63 33.15
N GLU A 53 44.93 -10.28 32.59
CA GLU A 53 45.02 -9.61 31.29
C GLU A 53 44.50 -10.47 30.15
N GLU A 54 44.88 -11.75 30.11
CA GLU A 54 44.35 -12.71 29.13
C GLU A 54 42.85 -12.93 29.28
N TYR A 55 42.36 -13.06 30.52
CA TYR A 55 40.94 -13.23 30.81
C TYR A 55 40.12 -11.98 30.45
N THR A 56 40.66 -10.79 30.72
CA THR A 56 40.05 -9.51 30.31
C THR A 56 40.02 -9.38 28.79
N SER A 57 41.08 -9.80 28.10
CA SER A 57 41.13 -9.82 26.64
C SER A 57 40.12 -10.79 26.04
N GLN A 58 39.93 -11.96 26.66
CA GLN A 58 38.90 -12.92 26.26
C GLN A 58 37.48 -12.38 26.48
N LEU A 59 37.22 -11.76 27.64
CA LEU A 59 35.94 -11.10 27.92
C LEU A 59 35.64 -10.01 26.90
N LYS A 60 36.64 -9.18 26.57
CA LYS A 60 36.49 -8.13 25.56
C LYS A 60 36.20 -8.69 24.17
N ARG A 61 36.85 -9.78 23.77
CA ARG A 61 36.52 -10.46 22.50
C ARG A 61 35.12 -11.05 22.48
N ILE A 62 34.63 -11.56 23.60
CA ILE A 62 33.26 -12.06 23.73
C ILE A 62 32.27 -10.88 23.66
N GLU A 63 32.59 -9.76 24.32
CA GLU A 63 31.83 -8.52 24.25
C GLU A 63 31.77 -7.99 22.82
N ASP A 64 32.91 -7.82 22.14
CA ASP A 64 32.98 -7.36 20.74
C ASP A 64 32.22 -8.31 19.79
N ALA A 65 32.31 -9.63 19.98
CA ALA A 65 31.58 -10.62 19.17
C ALA A 65 30.07 -10.67 19.47
N LEU A 66 29.66 -10.30 20.69
CA LEU A 66 28.26 -10.13 21.04
C LEU A 66 27.73 -8.79 20.52
N ASP A 67 28.53 -7.73 20.48
CA ASP A 67 28.13 -6.40 20.00
C ASP A 67 27.83 -6.41 18.48
N GLU A 68 28.65 -7.10 17.68
CA GLU A 68 28.35 -7.34 16.24
C GLU A 68 27.11 -8.24 16.00
N SER A 69 26.68 -9.00 17.01
CA SER A 69 25.59 -9.99 16.92
C SER A 69 24.26 -9.46 17.49
N VAL A 70 24.32 -8.56 18.46
CA VAL A 70 23.17 -8.09 19.27
C VAL A 70 22.88 -6.60 19.06
N GLY A 71 23.85 -5.82 18.55
CA GLY A 71 23.77 -4.35 18.48
C GLY A 71 22.90 -3.76 17.37
N ASP A 72 22.47 -4.54 16.37
CA ASP A 72 21.86 -3.99 15.15
C ASP A 72 20.41 -4.41 14.91
N VAL A 73 19.74 -5.01 15.91
CA VAL A 73 18.39 -5.57 15.65
C VAL A 73 17.30 -5.05 16.60
N TRP A 74 17.54 -4.74 17.87
CA TRP A 74 16.45 -4.35 18.80
C TRP A 74 16.92 -3.37 19.90
N ASP A 75 16.65 -2.07 19.77
CA ASP A 75 16.76 -1.12 20.89
C ASP A 75 15.39 -0.97 21.56
N PHE A 76 15.21 -1.53 22.76
CA PHE A 76 13.93 -1.48 23.48
C PHE A 76 13.43 -0.05 23.79
N SER A 77 14.32 0.94 23.78
CA SER A 77 13.98 2.35 24.00
C SER A 77 13.67 3.13 22.72
N LEU A 78 14.13 2.65 21.55
CA LEU A 78 13.87 3.25 20.24
C LEU A 78 12.84 2.47 19.40
N ASP A 79 12.63 1.18 19.67
CA ASP A 79 11.76 0.26 18.92
C ASP A 79 10.62 -0.30 19.80
N PRO A 80 9.64 0.52 20.21
CA PRO A 80 8.52 0.03 21.01
C PRO A 80 7.69 -0.99 20.22
N ILE A 81 7.55 -2.20 20.76
CA ILE A 81 6.67 -3.24 20.22
C ILE A 81 5.22 -2.81 20.45
N ALA A 82 4.59 -2.27 19.41
CA ALA A 82 3.17 -1.97 19.42
C ALA A 82 2.35 -3.27 19.23
N LEU A 83 1.86 -3.85 20.34
CA LEU A 83 0.89 -4.95 20.27
C LEU A 83 -0.50 -4.40 19.90
N LYS A 84 -0.85 -4.48 18.61
CA LYS A 84 -2.17 -4.07 18.11
C LYS A 84 -3.21 -5.15 18.35
N LEU A 85 -3.80 -5.18 19.55
CA LEU A 85 -4.90 -6.07 19.91
C LEU A 85 -6.21 -5.56 19.29
N LEU A 86 -6.44 -5.85 18.01
CA LEU A 86 -7.73 -5.63 17.36
C LEU A 86 -8.54 -6.92 17.37
N PRO A 87 -9.85 -6.89 17.70
CA PRO A 87 -10.72 -8.04 17.52
C PRO A 87 -10.77 -8.39 16.02
N TYR A 88 -10.38 -9.61 15.67
CA TYR A 88 -10.45 -10.12 14.31
C TYR A 88 -11.61 -11.11 14.20
N GLU A 89 -12.60 -10.78 13.37
CA GLU A 89 -13.74 -11.65 13.10
C GLU A 89 -13.28 -12.91 12.35
N GLN A 90 -13.46 -14.07 12.97
CA GLN A 90 -13.11 -15.37 12.36
C GLN A 90 -14.27 -16.00 11.59
N SER A 91 -15.50 -15.48 11.77
CA SER A 91 -16.68 -15.98 11.08
C SER A 91 -16.74 -15.47 9.64
N SER A 92 -17.17 -16.32 8.72
CA SER A 92 -17.38 -15.92 7.34
C SER A 92 -18.62 -15.03 7.20
N LEU A 93 -18.65 -14.17 6.17
CA LEU A 93 -19.79 -13.28 5.93
C LEU A 93 -21.12 -14.04 5.75
N LEU A 94 -21.05 -15.26 5.20
CA LEU A 94 -22.21 -16.14 5.00
C LEU A 94 -22.75 -16.71 6.31
N GLU A 95 -21.90 -16.87 7.33
CA GLU A 95 -22.32 -17.36 8.64
C GLU A 95 -22.98 -16.27 9.49
N LEU A 96 -22.58 -15.02 9.28
CA LEU A 96 -23.14 -13.84 9.94
C LEU A 96 -24.52 -13.45 9.38
N ILE A 97 -24.78 -13.74 8.09
CA ILE A 97 -26.04 -13.37 7.42
C ILE A 97 -26.98 -14.58 7.39
N LYS A 98 -27.68 -14.81 8.49
CA LYS A 98 -28.70 -15.87 8.62
C LYS A 98 -30.07 -15.27 8.84
N THR A 99 -30.81 -15.04 7.75
CA THR A 99 -32.25 -14.75 7.81
C THR A 99 -33.05 -15.79 7.04
N GLU A 100 -34.34 -15.90 7.33
CA GLU A 100 -35.26 -16.81 6.62
C GLU A 100 -35.50 -16.37 5.16
N ASN A 101 -35.27 -15.09 4.86
CA ASN A 101 -35.45 -14.54 3.53
C ASN A 101 -34.17 -14.72 2.69
N LYS A 102 -34.19 -15.72 1.80
CA LYS A 102 -33.07 -16.03 0.90
C LYS A 102 -32.69 -14.89 -0.04
N VAL A 103 -33.65 -14.05 -0.45
CA VAL A 103 -33.38 -12.90 -1.33
C VAL A 103 -32.67 -11.80 -0.55
N LEU A 104 -33.13 -11.51 0.67
CA LEU A 104 -32.49 -10.58 1.57
C LEU A 104 -31.06 -11.01 1.92
N ASN A 105 -30.85 -12.30 2.20
CA ASN A 105 -29.50 -12.81 2.46
C ASN A 105 -28.55 -12.49 1.30
N LYS A 106 -28.95 -12.75 0.05
CA LYS A 106 -28.14 -12.45 -1.13
C LYS A 106 -27.78 -10.96 -1.23
N VAL A 107 -28.76 -10.07 -1.04
CA VAL A 107 -28.56 -8.62 -1.12
C VAL A 107 -27.62 -8.15 0.00
N ILE A 108 -27.85 -8.58 1.24
CA ILE A 108 -26.98 -8.21 2.37
C ILE A 108 -25.58 -8.78 2.20
N THR A 109 -25.42 -9.99 1.64
CA THR A 109 -24.10 -10.57 1.37
C THR A 109 -23.32 -9.71 0.37
N VAL A 110 -23.95 -9.25 -0.71
CA VAL A 110 -23.31 -8.36 -1.68
C VAL A 110 -22.90 -7.03 -1.03
N TYR A 111 -23.80 -6.41 -0.25
CA TYR A 111 -23.52 -5.15 0.44
C TYR A 111 -22.43 -5.27 1.49
N ALA A 112 -22.45 -6.30 2.31
CA ALA A 112 -21.43 -6.50 3.31
C ALA A 112 -20.08 -6.85 2.68
N ALA A 113 -20.05 -7.57 1.55
CA ALA A 113 -18.83 -7.79 0.79
C ALA A 113 -18.25 -6.48 0.24
N LEU A 114 -19.09 -5.60 -0.31
CA LEU A 114 -18.68 -4.27 -0.79
C LEU A 114 -18.16 -3.39 0.36
N CYS A 115 -18.84 -3.37 1.52
CA CYS A 115 -18.35 -2.65 2.70
C CYS A 115 -16.99 -3.17 3.18
N CYS A 116 -16.81 -4.50 3.23
CA CYS A 116 -15.52 -5.10 3.59
C CYS A 116 -14.42 -4.72 2.59
N GLU A 117 -14.73 -4.69 1.31
CA GLU A 117 -13.79 -4.27 0.27
C GLU A 117 -13.41 -2.79 0.42
N ILE A 118 -14.37 -1.90 0.64
CA ILE A 118 -14.11 -0.48 0.90
C ILE A 118 -13.17 -0.29 2.09
N LYS A 119 -13.42 -1.01 3.20
CA LYS A 119 -12.55 -0.94 4.38
C LYS A 119 -11.11 -1.37 4.06
N LYS A 120 -10.93 -2.40 3.24
CA LYS A 120 -9.59 -2.84 2.81
C LYS A 120 -8.90 -1.78 1.95
N LEU A 121 -9.61 -1.22 0.98
CA LEU A 121 -9.08 -0.16 0.11
C LEU A 121 -8.69 1.09 0.92
N LYS A 122 -9.54 1.50 1.88
CA LYS A 122 -9.24 2.61 2.79
C LYS A 122 -7.97 2.34 3.61
N TYR A 123 -7.86 1.16 4.20
CA TYR A 123 -6.68 0.78 4.98
C TYR A 123 -5.40 0.75 4.12
N GLU A 124 -5.49 0.23 2.90
CA GLU A 124 -4.37 0.24 1.95
C GLU A 124 -3.95 1.67 1.56
N ALA A 125 -4.91 2.56 1.31
CA ALA A 125 -4.62 3.98 1.05
C ALA A 125 -3.87 4.64 2.22
N GLU A 126 -4.39 4.49 3.44
CA GLU A 126 -3.83 5.12 4.65
C GLU A 126 -2.43 4.61 4.99
N THR A 127 -2.18 3.31 4.81
CA THR A 127 -0.91 2.71 5.25
C THR A 127 0.17 2.77 4.19
N LYS A 128 -0.18 2.62 2.91
CA LYS A 128 0.77 2.51 1.82
C LYS A 128 0.85 3.79 0.98
N PHE A 129 -0.29 4.22 0.43
CA PHE A 129 -0.28 5.25 -0.62
C PHE A 129 -0.13 6.66 -0.08
N TYR A 130 -0.81 7.01 1.02
CA TYR A 130 -0.67 8.33 1.64
C TYR A 130 0.75 8.57 2.12
N ASN A 131 1.30 7.62 2.88
CA ASN A 131 2.68 7.72 3.38
C ASN A 131 3.69 7.78 2.22
N GLY A 132 3.53 6.93 1.20
CA GLY A 132 4.42 6.92 0.05
C GLY A 132 4.42 8.21 -0.77
N LEU A 133 3.27 8.90 -0.84
CA LEU A 133 3.15 10.20 -1.51
C LEU A 133 3.63 11.36 -0.61
N LEU A 134 3.32 11.33 0.69
CA LEU A 134 3.69 12.40 1.63
C LEU A 134 5.20 12.46 1.85
N PHE A 135 5.84 11.32 2.06
CA PHE A 135 7.28 11.23 2.34
C PHE A 135 8.14 11.21 1.07
N TYR A 136 7.55 11.36 -0.12
CA TYR A 136 8.34 11.46 -1.35
C TYR A 136 9.26 12.68 -1.28
N GLY A 137 10.56 12.49 -1.55
CA GLY A 137 11.54 13.58 -1.48
C GLY A 137 12.05 13.90 -0.07
N GLU A 138 11.44 13.38 1.00
CA GLU A 138 11.97 13.53 2.35
C GLU A 138 13.24 12.68 2.51
N GLY A 139 14.36 13.34 2.82
CA GLY A 139 15.68 12.71 2.95
C GLY A 139 16.74 13.24 1.97
N ALA A 140 16.34 13.99 0.95
CA ALA A 140 17.27 14.77 0.13
C ALA A 140 17.53 16.12 0.81
N THR A 141 18.71 16.30 1.40
CA THR A 141 19.15 17.65 1.80
C THR A 141 19.63 18.38 0.54
N ASP A 142 19.15 19.61 0.31
CA ASP A 142 19.47 20.41 -0.89
C ASP A 142 20.98 20.54 -1.17
N SER A 143 21.81 20.43 -0.14
CA SER A 143 23.28 20.44 -0.22
C SER A 143 23.92 19.16 -0.78
N SER A 144 23.15 18.09 -0.98
CA SER A 144 23.67 16.76 -1.37
C SER A 144 23.18 16.24 -2.73
N MET A 145 22.21 16.92 -3.37
CA MET A 145 21.65 16.42 -4.63
C MET A 145 22.60 16.71 -5.81
N VAL A 146 23.09 15.64 -6.43
CA VAL A 146 23.87 15.70 -7.66
C VAL A 146 22.91 15.83 -8.85
N GLU A 147 23.35 16.49 -9.93
CA GLU A 147 22.58 16.59 -11.17
C GLU A 147 22.21 15.18 -11.67
N GLY A 148 20.90 14.88 -11.75
CA GLY A 148 20.40 13.56 -12.15
C GLY A 148 19.70 12.77 -11.04
N ASP A 149 19.93 13.10 -9.76
CA ASP A 149 19.38 12.35 -8.63
C ASP A 149 17.84 12.40 -8.59
N CYS A 150 17.26 13.56 -8.92
CA CYS A 150 15.81 13.76 -9.03
C CYS A 150 15.18 12.78 -10.05
N GLN A 151 15.85 12.58 -11.20
CA GLN A 151 15.38 11.71 -12.26
C GLN A 151 15.54 10.22 -11.89
N ILE A 152 16.60 9.86 -11.16
CA ILE A 152 16.77 8.50 -10.64
C ILE A 152 15.70 8.19 -9.58
N GLN A 153 15.48 9.11 -8.65
CA GLN A 153 14.46 9.00 -7.61
C GLN A 153 13.07 8.86 -8.24
N MET A 154 12.73 9.71 -9.20
CA MET A 154 11.48 9.60 -9.95
C MET A 154 11.38 8.27 -10.71
N GLY A 155 12.44 7.84 -11.38
CA GLY A 155 12.48 6.55 -12.10
C GLY A 155 12.17 5.35 -11.21
N ARG A 156 12.65 5.35 -9.96
CA ARG A 156 12.30 4.34 -8.94
C ARG A 156 10.86 4.50 -8.44
N PHE A 157 10.36 5.72 -8.39
CA PHE A 157 9.00 6.02 -7.95
C PHE A 157 7.92 5.68 -9.00
N VAL A 158 8.28 5.54 -10.28
CA VAL A 158 7.32 5.15 -11.34
C VAL A 158 6.59 3.84 -11.03
N SER A 159 7.25 2.85 -10.43
CA SER A 159 6.58 1.59 -10.07
C SER A 159 5.52 1.80 -8.98
N PHE A 160 5.80 2.67 -8.00
CA PHE A 160 4.82 3.05 -6.99
C PHE A 160 3.62 3.80 -7.63
N LEU A 161 3.87 4.73 -8.56
CA LEU A 161 2.80 5.42 -9.30
C LEU A 161 1.97 4.45 -10.15
N GLN A 162 2.57 3.42 -10.72
CA GLN A 162 1.83 2.38 -11.43
C GLN A 162 0.90 1.59 -10.51
N GLU A 163 1.40 1.18 -9.34
CA GLU A 163 0.57 0.51 -8.33
C GLU A 163 -0.58 1.42 -7.85
N LEU A 164 -0.30 2.71 -7.65
CA LEU A 164 -1.31 3.70 -7.30
C LEU A 164 -2.38 3.86 -8.39
N SER A 165 -1.99 3.87 -9.67
CA SER A 165 -2.93 3.89 -10.80
C SER A 165 -3.86 2.67 -10.80
N CYS A 166 -3.32 1.47 -10.51
CA CYS A 166 -4.13 0.26 -10.37
C CYS A 166 -5.09 0.36 -9.17
N PHE A 167 -4.61 0.85 -8.03
CA PHE A 167 -5.42 1.08 -6.83
C PHE A 167 -6.58 2.03 -7.10
N VAL A 168 -6.32 3.20 -7.69
CA VAL A 168 -7.35 4.18 -8.06
C VAL A 168 -8.39 3.55 -8.99
N THR A 169 -7.95 2.75 -9.97
CA THR A 169 -8.85 2.01 -10.86
C THR A 169 -9.78 1.08 -10.09
N ARG A 170 -9.24 0.35 -9.09
CA ARG A 170 -10.05 -0.54 -8.25
C ARG A 170 -11.07 0.24 -7.41
N CYS A 171 -10.69 1.38 -6.84
CA CYS A 171 -11.62 2.25 -6.13
C CYS A 171 -12.80 2.67 -7.02
N TYR A 172 -12.55 3.05 -8.27
CA TYR A 172 -13.61 3.39 -9.21
C TYR A 172 -14.58 2.24 -9.49
N GLU A 173 -14.05 1.04 -9.76
CA GLU A 173 -14.87 -0.16 -9.98
C GLU A 173 -15.80 -0.42 -8.79
N VAL A 174 -15.30 -0.27 -7.56
CA VAL A 174 -16.08 -0.48 -6.34
C VAL A 174 -17.14 0.60 -6.16
N VAL A 175 -16.81 1.88 -6.41
CA VAL A 175 -17.79 2.99 -6.39
C VAL A 175 -18.92 2.73 -7.38
N VAL A 176 -18.58 2.37 -8.62
CA VAL A 176 -19.55 2.06 -9.69
C VAL A 176 -20.44 0.89 -9.27
N ASN A 177 -19.85 -0.18 -8.72
CA ASN A 177 -20.60 -1.34 -8.26
C ASN A 177 -21.57 -0.97 -7.13
N VAL A 178 -21.13 -0.24 -6.10
CA VAL A 178 -21.99 0.23 -5.01
C VAL A 178 -23.18 1.02 -5.55
N VAL A 179 -22.94 1.95 -6.47
CA VAL A 179 -24.01 2.77 -7.06
C VAL A 179 -24.97 1.93 -7.90
N HIS A 180 -24.47 0.99 -8.71
CA HIS A 180 -25.34 0.07 -9.47
C HIS A 180 -26.22 -0.79 -8.55
N GLN A 181 -25.65 -1.37 -7.48
CA GLN A 181 -26.43 -2.20 -6.57
C GLN A 181 -27.50 -1.37 -5.82
N LEU A 182 -27.16 -0.14 -5.40
CA LEU A 182 -28.13 0.79 -4.82
C LEU A 182 -29.22 1.16 -5.83
N ALA A 183 -28.85 1.44 -7.09
CA ALA A 183 -29.80 1.79 -8.14
C ALA A 183 -30.85 0.70 -8.37
N VAL A 184 -30.45 -0.57 -8.37
CA VAL A 184 -31.35 -1.71 -8.52
C VAL A 184 -32.36 -1.80 -7.37
N LEU A 185 -31.96 -1.46 -6.13
CA LEU A 185 -32.87 -1.47 -4.98
C LEU A 185 -33.84 -0.29 -4.96
N TYR A 186 -33.43 0.88 -5.46
CA TYR A 186 -34.24 2.10 -5.43
C TYR A 186 -35.08 2.32 -6.70
N THR A 187 -34.77 1.62 -7.81
CA THR A 187 -35.54 1.74 -9.06
C THR A 187 -36.93 1.12 -8.91
N SER A 188 -37.92 1.96 -8.58
CA SER A 188 -39.34 1.58 -8.58
C SER A 188 -39.91 1.62 -9.99
N ASN A 189 -39.55 0.65 -10.82
CA ASN A 189 -40.28 0.44 -12.08
C ASN A 189 -41.61 -0.28 -11.77
N LYS A 190 -42.75 0.32 -12.10
CA LYS A 190 -44.09 -0.25 -11.87
C LYS A 190 -44.29 -1.61 -12.57
N ASN A 191 -43.48 -1.91 -13.59
CA ASN A 191 -43.58 -3.11 -14.41
C ASN A 191 -42.45 -4.15 -14.15
N ALA A 192 -41.51 -3.87 -13.24
CA ALA A 192 -40.44 -4.82 -12.88
C ALA A 192 -40.73 -5.43 -11.49
N PRO A 193 -40.45 -6.73 -11.28
CA PRO A 193 -40.61 -7.33 -9.97
C PRO A 193 -39.67 -6.65 -8.97
N LYS A 194 -40.25 -6.03 -7.94
CA LYS A 194 -39.48 -5.48 -6.82
C LYS A 194 -38.77 -6.64 -6.11
N ILE A 195 -37.44 -6.62 -6.10
CA ILE A 195 -36.63 -7.67 -5.46
C ILE A 195 -36.83 -7.65 -3.94
N ILE A 196 -36.93 -6.45 -3.35
CA ILE A 196 -37.23 -6.20 -1.93
C ILE A 196 -38.09 -4.93 -1.83
N GLU A 197 -39.07 -4.91 -0.94
CA GLU A 197 -39.78 -3.67 -0.60
C GLU A 197 -38.88 -2.80 0.29
N THR A 198 -38.34 -1.72 -0.27
CA THR A 198 -37.42 -0.79 0.39
C THR A 198 -38.11 0.39 1.08
N SER A 199 -39.45 0.39 1.11
CA SER A 199 -40.27 1.40 1.78
C SER A 199 -39.91 1.48 3.27
N GLY A 200 -39.20 2.54 3.67
CA GLY A 200 -38.79 2.76 5.07
C GLY A 200 -37.44 2.14 5.47
N VAL A 201 -36.67 1.57 4.54
CA VAL A 201 -35.32 1.03 4.82
C VAL A 201 -34.25 2.00 4.32
N HIS A 202 -33.40 2.47 5.23
CA HIS A 202 -32.26 3.32 4.92
C HIS A 202 -30.97 2.51 4.99
N PHE A 203 -30.28 2.35 3.85
CA PHE A 203 -28.96 1.71 3.79
C PHE A 203 -27.84 2.68 4.18
N GLN A 204 -27.96 3.30 5.36
CA GLN A 204 -27.03 4.33 5.83
C GLN A 204 -25.57 3.85 5.78
N ALA A 205 -25.31 2.63 6.27
CA ALA A 205 -23.97 2.04 6.25
C ALA A 205 -23.36 2.02 4.84
N MET A 206 -24.13 1.71 3.79
CA MET A 206 -23.61 1.72 2.42
C MET A 206 -23.20 3.12 1.96
N TYR A 207 -23.99 4.15 2.31
CA TYR A 207 -23.67 5.53 1.98
C TYR A 207 -22.46 6.05 2.77
N GLU A 208 -22.30 5.64 4.03
CA GLU A 208 -21.12 5.96 4.83
C GLU A 208 -19.86 5.37 4.19
N HIS A 209 -19.86 4.08 3.85
CA HIS A 209 -18.71 3.43 3.21
C HIS A 209 -18.45 4.02 1.81
N LEU A 210 -19.50 4.33 1.03
CA LEU A 210 -19.34 5.05 -0.23
C LEU A 210 -18.64 6.40 -0.01
N GLY A 211 -19.06 7.16 1.00
CA GLY A 211 -18.43 8.40 1.41
C GLY A 211 -16.97 8.23 1.81
N GLU A 212 -16.63 7.17 2.54
CA GLU A 212 -15.24 6.85 2.91
C GLU A 212 -14.37 6.63 1.67
N LEU A 213 -14.84 5.84 0.70
CA LEU A 213 -14.07 5.58 -0.52
C LEU A 213 -13.90 6.82 -1.40
N LEU A 214 -14.95 7.65 -1.49
CA LEU A 214 -14.86 8.94 -2.18
C LEU A 214 -13.89 9.89 -1.47
N THR A 215 -13.88 9.90 -0.14
CA THR A 215 -12.91 10.67 0.66
C THR A 215 -11.49 10.21 0.39
N VAL A 216 -11.26 8.89 0.26
CA VAL A 216 -9.93 8.36 -0.10
C VAL A 216 -9.43 8.93 -1.43
N LEU A 217 -10.29 8.95 -2.46
CA LEU A 217 -9.94 9.50 -3.76
C LEU A 217 -9.62 11.01 -3.71
N ILE A 218 -10.42 11.79 -2.97
CA ILE A 218 -10.19 13.24 -2.79
C ILE A 218 -8.89 13.50 -2.03
N THR A 219 -8.61 12.74 -0.97
CA THR A 219 -7.38 12.88 -0.19
C THR A 219 -6.14 12.61 -1.05
N LEU A 220 -6.19 11.63 -1.97
CA LEU A 220 -5.09 11.38 -2.90
C LEU A 220 -4.84 12.56 -3.83
N ASP A 221 -5.90 13.15 -4.40
CA ASP A 221 -5.78 14.37 -5.22
C ASP A 221 -5.16 15.52 -4.42
N GLU A 222 -5.64 15.76 -3.19
CA GLU A 222 -5.16 16.85 -2.35
C GLU A 222 -3.68 16.68 -1.96
N ILE A 223 -3.25 15.45 -1.63
CA ILE A 223 -1.84 15.17 -1.34
C ILE A 223 -0.97 15.48 -2.57
N ILE A 224 -1.37 15.01 -3.75
CA ILE A 224 -0.59 15.23 -4.99
C ILE A 224 -0.60 16.70 -5.37
N ASP A 225 -1.73 17.40 -5.22
CA ASP A 225 -1.84 18.79 -5.64
C ASP A 225 -0.91 19.71 -4.81
N ASN A 226 -0.80 19.44 -3.51
CA ASN A 226 0.08 20.18 -2.61
C ASN A 226 1.55 19.75 -2.69
N HIS A 227 1.89 18.63 -3.35
CA HIS A 227 3.25 18.11 -3.39
C HIS A 227 4.07 18.72 -4.57
N ALA A 228 4.64 19.91 -4.36
CA ALA A 228 5.42 20.63 -5.36
C ALA A 228 6.66 19.85 -5.86
N THR A 229 7.46 19.27 -4.96
CA THR A 229 8.68 18.52 -5.29
C THR A 229 8.42 17.35 -6.25
N LEU A 230 7.33 16.61 -6.02
CA LEU A 230 6.88 15.52 -6.88
C LEU A 230 6.56 16.02 -8.30
N LYS A 231 5.82 17.13 -8.42
CA LYS A 231 5.48 17.75 -9.71
C LYS A 231 6.71 18.24 -10.46
N ASP A 232 7.68 18.81 -9.75
CA ASP A 232 8.94 19.29 -10.32
C ASP A 232 9.81 18.12 -10.81
N HIS A 233 10.02 17.11 -9.97
CA HIS A 233 10.77 15.90 -10.33
C HIS A 233 10.13 15.17 -11.51
N TRP A 234 8.79 15.11 -11.56
CA TRP A 234 8.05 14.54 -12.69
C TRP A 234 8.33 15.32 -13.99
N THR A 235 8.29 16.65 -13.92
CA THR A 235 8.58 17.52 -15.07
C THR A 235 10.01 17.35 -15.57
N MET A 236 10.98 17.26 -14.67
CA MET A 236 12.39 17.00 -15.01
C MET A 236 12.57 15.62 -15.64
N TYR A 237 11.90 14.59 -15.12
CA TYR A 237 11.92 13.24 -15.66
C TYR A 237 11.34 13.18 -17.08
N LYS A 238 10.23 13.88 -17.35
CA LYS A 238 9.67 14.00 -18.71
C LYS A 238 10.62 14.71 -19.67
N ARG A 239 11.33 15.76 -19.23
CA ARG A 239 12.33 16.46 -20.07
C ARG A 239 13.50 15.53 -20.42
N LEU A 240 13.98 14.74 -19.46
CA LEU A 240 14.99 13.71 -19.70
C LEU A 240 14.52 12.72 -20.77
N LEU A 241 13.29 12.21 -20.65
CA LEU A 241 12.76 11.23 -21.59
C LEU A 241 12.63 11.80 -23.02
N LYS A 242 12.23 13.06 -23.16
CA LYS A 242 12.23 13.75 -24.46
C LYS A 242 13.63 13.85 -25.07
N SER A 243 14.66 14.07 -24.26
CA SER A 243 16.06 14.08 -24.72
C SER A 243 16.52 12.69 -25.19
N VAL A 244 16.14 11.65 -24.44
CA VAL A 244 16.39 10.25 -24.81
C VAL A 244 15.70 9.89 -26.12
N HIS A 245 14.46 10.35 -26.32
CA HIS A 245 13.71 10.13 -27.57
C HIS A 245 14.40 10.72 -28.79
N HIS A 246 15.02 11.90 -28.65
CA HIS A 246 15.74 12.53 -29.77
C HIS A 246 17.08 11.85 -30.07
N ASN A 247 17.69 11.14 -29.11
CA ASN A 247 18.99 10.48 -29.31
C ASN A 247 19.05 9.06 -28.69
N PRO A 248 18.24 8.08 -29.13
CA PRO A 248 18.14 6.77 -28.47
C PRO A 248 19.44 5.96 -28.52
N SER A 249 20.19 6.09 -29.61
CA SER A 249 21.45 5.39 -29.87
C SER A 249 22.55 5.75 -28.87
N LYS A 250 22.56 7.00 -28.38
CA LYS A 250 23.52 7.48 -27.38
C LYS A 250 23.31 6.84 -26.00
N PHE A 251 22.09 6.38 -25.72
CA PHE A 251 21.72 5.78 -24.44
C PHE A 251 21.55 4.25 -24.51
N GLY A 252 21.79 3.64 -25.68
CA GLY A 252 21.64 2.19 -25.86
C GLY A 252 20.20 1.67 -25.75
N ILE A 253 19.20 2.53 -25.97
CA ILE A 253 17.78 2.20 -25.81
C ILE A 253 17.19 1.81 -27.17
N GLN A 254 16.48 0.67 -27.20
CA GLN A 254 15.68 0.27 -28.36
C GLN A 254 14.43 1.16 -28.46
N GLU A 255 14.28 1.85 -29.59
CA GLU A 255 13.18 2.79 -29.85
C GLU A 255 11.79 2.12 -29.71
N ASP A 256 11.71 0.83 -30.04
CA ASP A 256 10.50 0.00 -29.94
C ASP A 256 9.98 -0.14 -28.50
N LYS A 257 10.88 -0.05 -27.50
CA LYS A 257 10.53 -0.13 -26.07
C LYS A 257 10.23 1.24 -25.46
N LEU A 258 10.66 2.32 -26.10
CA LEU A 258 10.49 3.68 -25.60
C LEU A 258 9.04 4.17 -25.74
N LYS A 259 8.39 3.92 -26.89
CA LYS A 259 7.02 4.37 -27.15
C LYS A 259 5.97 3.81 -26.16
N PRO A 260 5.98 2.50 -25.83
CA PRO A 260 5.07 1.96 -24.81
C PRO A 260 5.29 2.59 -23.43
N PHE A 261 6.55 2.89 -23.07
CA PHE A 261 6.90 3.50 -21.80
C PHE A 261 6.42 4.97 -21.72
N GLU A 262 6.62 5.76 -22.78
CA GLU A 262 6.08 7.12 -22.88
C GLU A 262 4.55 7.13 -22.75
N LYS A 263 3.87 6.16 -23.37
CA LYS A 263 2.41 6.00 -23.26
C LYS A 263 1.99 5.66 -21.83
N LEU A 264 2.75 4.82 -21.13
CA LEU A 264 2.49 4.52 -19.71
C LEU A 264 2.63 5.78 -18.86
N LEU A 265 3.70 6.56 -19.02
CA LEU A 265 3.91 7.78 -18.25
C LEU A 265 2.82 8.81 -18.51
N LEU A 266 2.38 8.98 -19.76
CA LEU A 266 1.26 9.86 -20.09
C LEU A 266 -0.04 9.39 -19.41
N LYS A 267 -0.29 8.08 -19.37
CA LYS A 267 -1.46 7.53 -18.64
C LYS A 267 -1.37 7.84 -17.14
N LEU A 268 -0.20 7.67 -16.53
CA LEU A 268 0.01 7.94 -15.11
C LEU A 268 -0.18 9.43 -14.79
N GLU A 269 0.34 10.32 -15.63
CA GLU A 269 0.14 11.76 -15.51
C GLU A 269 -1.35 12.13 -15.56
N CYS A 270 -2.05 11.72 -16.62
CA CYS A 270 -3.47 12.07 -16.79
C CYS A 270 -4.38 11.49 -15.70
N GLN A 271 -4.02 10.34 -15.14
CA GLN A 271 -4.84 9.69 -14.10
C GLN A 271 -4.52 10.19 -12.70
N LEU A 272 -3.26 10.52 -12.40
CA LEU A 272 -2.81 10.77 -11.03
C LEU A 272 -2.37 12.22 -10.79
N LEU A 273 -1.64 12.84 -11.71
CA LEU A 273 -0.94 14.11 -11.48
C LEU A 273 -1.72 15.34 -11.95
N ASP A 274 -2.68 15.15 -12.85
CA ASP A 274 -3.54 16.24 -13.35
C ASP A 274 -4.68 16.62 -12.37
N GLY A 275 -4.67 16.12 -11.12
CA GLY A 275 -5.73 16.36 -10.13
C GLY A 275 -7.05 15.70 -10.52
N MET A 276 -6.94 14.49 -11.08
CA MET A 276 -8.00 13.79 -11.79
C MET A 276 -8.30 12.42 -11.15
N ILE A 277 -7.82 12.17 -9.92
CA ILE A 277 -8.08 10.94 -9.17
C ILE A 277 -9.53 10.90 -8.66
N PHE A 278 -10.13 12.04 -8.39
CA PHE A 278 -11.55 12.20 -8.10
C PHE A 278 -12.30 12.73 -9.33
N GLN A 279 -12.47 11.85 -10.30
CA GLN A 279 -13.40 11.99 -11.41
C GLN A 279 -14.39 10.84 -11.34
N VAL A 280 -15.51 11.02 -10.65
CA VAL A 280 -16.70 10.19 -10.89
C VAL A 280 -17.57 10.96 -11.89
N PRO A 281 -17.22 10.98 -13.20
CA PRO A 281 -17.85 11.90 -14.15
C PRO A 281 -19.30 11.51 -14.40
N ALA A 282 -19.61 10.22 -14.37
CA ALA A 282 -20.90 9.67 -14.78
C ALA A 282 -20.96 8.18 -14.41
N ILE A 283 -22.05 7.75 -13.76
CA ILE A 283 -22.33 6.34 -13.52
C ILE A 283 -23.63 5.97 -14.23
N THR A 284 -23.59 5.02 -15.16
CA THR A 284 -24.79 4.57 -15.88
C THR A 284 -25.64 3.70 -14.96
N LEU A 285 -26.75 4.23 -14.42
CA LEU A 285 -27.62 3.47 -13.52
C LEU A 285 -28.36 2.35 -14.25
N THR A 286 -28.93 2.66 -15.42
CA THR A 286 -29.63 1.72 -16.30
C THR A 286 -29.87 2.34 -17.67
N ALA A 287 -29.60 1.60 -18.75
CA ALA A 287 -29.80 2.03 -20.13
C ALA A 287 -29.22 3.44 -20.41
N ASN A 288 -30.07 4.43 -20.71
CA ASN A 288 -29.69 5.82 -21.00
C ASN A 288 -29.72 6.73 -19.76
N ILE A 289 -29.96 6.20 -18.57
CA ILE A 289 -30.00 6.97 -17.32
C ILE A 289 -28.61 7.00 -16.71
N ILE A 290 -28.00 8.17 -16.73
CA ILE A 290 -26.69 8.44 -16.17
C ILE A 290 -26.86 9.26 -14.90
N TRP A 291 -26.26 8.78 -13.81
CA TRP A 291 -26.15 9.49 -12.55
C TRP A 291 -24.85 10.29 -12.50
N PHE A 292 -24.96 11.49 -11.98
CA PHE A 292 -23.85 12.42 -11.84
C PHE A 292 -23.72 12.82 -10.38
N ALA A 293 -22.55 12.56 -9.79
CA ALA A 293 -22.31 12.78 -8.37
C ALA A 293 -22.49 14.26 -7.98
N ASP A 294 -22.01 15.18 -8.81
CA ASP A 294 -22.16 16.62 -8.66
C ASP A 294 -23.64 17.05 -8.63
N ASN A 295 -24.44 16.60 -9.61
CA ASN A 295 -25.87 16.91 -9.65
C ASN A 295 -26.61 16.34 -8.43
N PHE A 296 -26.26 15.12 -8.01
CA PHE A 296 -26.85 14.49 -6.83
C PHE A 296 -26.51 15.26 -5.55
N LEU A 297 -25.25 15.60 -5.32
CA LEU A 297 -24.81 16.33 -4.14
C LEU A 297 -25.43 17.73 -4.09
N ILE A 298 -25.48 18.45 -5.23
CA ILE A 298 -26.13 19.76 -5.32
C ILE A 298 -27.63 19.68 -4.98
N GLN A 299 -28.31 18.65 -5.51
CA GLN A 299 -29.76 18.50 -5.32
C GLN A 299 -30.12 18.01 -3.90
N LYS A 300 -29.29 17.14 -3.31
CA LYS A 300 -29.58 16.48 -2.03
C LYS A 300 -28.94 17.18 -0.82
N ILE A 301 -27.94 18.05 -1.04
CA ILE A 301 -27.30 18.85 0.00
C ILE A 301 -27.31 20.34 -0.39
N PRO A 302 -28.47 21.02 -0.32
CA PRO A 302 -28.61 22.41 -0.76
C PRO A 302 -27.77 23.40 0.05
N ALA A 303 -27.45 23.06 1.31
CA ALA A 303 -26.58 23.85 2.16
C ALA A 303 -25.13 23.86 1.64
N ALA A 304 -24.60 22.71 1.24
CA ALA A 304 -23.28 22.61 0.61
C ALA A 304 -23.26 23.28 -0.77
N ALA A 305 -24.34 23.13 -1.55
CA ALA A 305 -24.47 23.79 -2.85
C ALA A 305 -24.38 25.32 -2.79
N LYS A 306 -24.77 25.94 -1.66
CA LYS A 306 -24.65 27.39 -1.44
C LYS A 306 -23.23 27.85 -1.08
N LEU A 307 -22.39 26.93 -0.59
CA LEU A 307 -21.00 27.20 -0.22
C LEU A 307 -20.04 27.01 -1.41
N LEU A 308 -20.48 26.28 -2.44
CA LEU A 308 -19.72 26.06 -3.67
C LEU A 308 -19.87 27.24 -4.62
N ASP A 309 -18.76 27.67 -5.23
CA ASP A 309 -18.80 28.76 -6.20
C ASP A 309 -19.40 28.28 -7.54
N LYS A 310 -20.15 29.18 -8.19
CA LYS A 310 -20.87 28.86 -9.44
C LYS A 310 -19.92 28.54 -10.61
N LYS A 311 -18.67 29.02 -10.58
CA LYS A 311 -17.71 28.76 -11.65
C LYS A 311 -17.21 27.33 -11.55
N SER A 312 -16.84 26.85 -10.37
CA SER A 312 -16.41 25.46 -10.14
C SER A 312 -17.48 24.45 -10.49
N ILE A 313 -18.75 24.72 -10.14
CA ILE A 313 -19.88 23.86 -10.56
C ILE A 313 -19.96 23.77 -12.11
N HIS A 314 -19.75 24.90 -12.80
CA HIS A 314 -19.77 24.91 -14.27
C HIS A 314 -18.54 24.21 -14.87
N THR A 315 -17.36 24.35 -14.26
CA THR A 315 -16.13 23.67 -14.67
C THR A 315 -16.28 22.16 -14.57
N VAL A 316 -16.83 21.63 -13.47
CA VAL A 316 -17.08 20.19 -13.29
C VAL A 316 -18.04 19.66 -14.36
N LYS A 317 -19.11 20.41 -14.65
CA LYS A 317 -20.03 20.06 -15.75
C LYS A 317 -19.32 20.04 -17.11
N MET A 318 -18.48 21.05 -17.40
CA MET A 318 -17.76 21.14 -18.66
C MET A 318 -16.71 20.02 -18.81
N GLN A 319 -15.96 19.72 -17.76
CA GLN A 319 -14.99 18.62 -17.73
C GLN A 319 -15.68 17.27 -17.96
N ARG A 320 -16.83 17.04 -17.32
CA ARG A 320 -17.65 15.84 -17.54
C ARG A 320 -18.11 15.73 -19.00
N ASP A 321 -18.69 16.79 -19.55
CA ASP A 321 -19.21 16.76 -20.92
C ASP A 321 -18.08 16.49 -21.93
N ASN A 322 -16.90 17.09 -21.70
CA ASN A 322 -15.69 16.80 -22.47
C ASN A 322 -15.23 15.34 -22.32
N PHE A 323 -15.21 14.80 -21.10
CA PHE A 323 -14.85 13.40 -20.84
C PHE A 323 -15.79 12.42 -21.55
N LEU A 324 -17.11 12.64 -21.45
CA LEU A 324 -18.11 11.81 -22.12
C LEU A 324 -17.96 11.88 -23.64
N GLN A 325 -17.68 13.07 -24.18
CA GLN A 325 -17.46 13.25 -25.61
C GLN A 325 -16.17 12.54 -26.08
N GLN A 326 -15.08 12.63 -25.32
CA GLN A 326 -13.85 11.89 -25.60
C GLN A 326 -14.06 10.38 -25.54
N LYS A 327 -14.79 9.87 -24.54
CA LYS A 327 -15.13 8.44 -24.43
C LYS A 327 -16.03 7.96 -25.57
N ALA A 328 -17.01 8.76 -25.96
CA ALA A 328 -17.86 8.44 -27.12
C ALA A 328 -17.03 8.37 -28.43
N GLN A 329 -16.06 9.27 -28.59
CA GLN A 329 -15.13 9.25 -29.72
C GLN A 329 -14.16 8.06 -29.67
N SER A 330 -13.66 7.69 -28.48
CA SER A 330 -12.76 6.55 -28.31
C SER A 330 -13.47 5.21 -28.46
N LEU A 331 -14.76 5.14 -28.14
CA LEU A 331 -15.54 3.90 -28.12
C LEU A 331 -15.45 3.10 -29.42
N THR A 332 -15.47 3.76 -30.58
CA THR A 332 -15.36 3.09 -31.88
C THR A 332 -13.99 2.42 -32.04
N LYS A 333 -12.93 3.10 -31.60
CA LYS A 333 -11.56 2.59 -31.64
C LYS A 333 -11.36 1.47 -30.61
N ASP A 334 -11.91 1.63 -29.42
CA ASP A 334 -11.86 0.64 -28.35
C ASP A 334 -12.62 -0.62 -28.78
N MET A 335 -13.80 -0.49 -29.40
CA MET A 335 -14.58 -1.59 -29.98
C MET A 335 -13.79 -2.35 -31.06
N GLN A 336 -13.10 -1.63 -31.95
CA GLN A 336 -12.23 -2.28 -32.95
C GLN A 336 -11.07 -3.03 -32.29
N SER A 337 -10.45 -2.46 -31.26
CA SER A 337 -9.39 -3.11 -30.49
C SER A 337 -9.90 -4.37 -29.78
N TYR A 338 -11.08 -4.31 -29.14
CA TYR A 338 -11.71 -5.46 -28.50
C TYR A 338 -12.10 -6.52 -29.51
N TYR A 339 -12.63 -6.14 -30.67
CA TYR A 339 -12.95 -7.07 -31.74
C TYR A 339 -11.71 -7.84 -32.20
N VAL A 340 -10.62 -7.15 -32.53
CA VAL A 340 -9.36 -7.79 -32.93
C VAL A 340 -8.82 -8.69 -31.82
N PHE A 341 -8.88 -8.24 -30.56
CA PHE A 341 -8.47 -9.04 -29.42
C PHE A 341 -9.30 -10.33 -29.29
N VAL A 342 -10.63 -10.24 -29.34
CA VAL A 342 -11.55 -11.38 -29.23
C VAL A 342 -11.37 -12.32 -30.41
N SER A 343 -11.20 -11.82 -31.63
CA SER A 343 -10.91 -12.63 -32.82
C SER A 343 -9.57 -13.37 -32.69
N SER A 344 -8.52 -12.70 -32.21
CA SER A 344 -7.23 -13.33 -31.94
C SER A 344 -7.33 -14.38 -30.82
N TRP A 345 -8.12 -14.09 -29.78
CA TRP A 345 -8.38 -15.03 -28.69
C TRP A 345 -9.15 -16.26 -29.18
N MET A 346 -10.19 -16.07 -30.00
CA MET A 346 -11.00 -17.14 -30.56
C MET A 346 -10.15 -18.09 -31.41
N THR A 347 -9.29 -17.53 -32.27
CA THR A 347 -8.33 -18.29 -33.08
C THR A 347 -7.36 -19.10 -32.19
N LYS A 348 -6.87 -18.48 -31.10
CA LYS A 348 -5.99 -19.15 -30.13
C LYS A 348 -6.72 -20.27 -29.38
N MET A 349 -7.98 -20.05 -29.01
CA MET A 349 -8.81 -21.02 -28.31
C MET A 349 -9.13 -22.21 -29.20
N GLU A 350 -9.53 -21.98 -30.46
CA GLU A 350 -9.73 -23.03 -31.46
C GLU A 350 -8.45 -23.85 -31.64
N SER A 351 -7.29 -23.20 -31.78
CA SER A 351 -6.00 -23.91 -31.88
C SER A 351 -5.69 -24.80 -30.66
N ILE A 352 -6.05 -24.37 -29.44
CA ILE A 352 -5.85 -25.16 -28.22
C ILE A 352 -6.85 -26.30 -28.10
N LEU A 353 -8.08 -26.11 -28.58
CA LEU A 353 -9.14 -27.13 -28.61
C LEU A 353 -8.93 -28.17 -29.71
N SER A 354 -8.34 -27.78 -30.85
CA SER A 354 -8.02 -28.67 -31.98
C SER A 354 -6.80 -29.56 -31.73
N LYS A 355 -6.00 -29.30 -30.68
CA LYS A 355 -4.87 -30.17 -30.31
C LYS A 355 -5.37 -31.44 -29.64
N GLU A 356 -4.91 -32.58 -30.17
CA GLU A 356 -5.24 -33.90 -29.65
C GLU A 356 -4.72 -34.07 -28.21
N GLN A 357 -5.59 -34.63 -27.36
CA GLN A 357 -5.38 -34.63 -25.92
C GLN A 357 -4.32 -35.68 -25.55
N ARG A 358 -3.11 -35.21 -25.22
CA ARG A 358 -2.01 -36.11 -24.83
C ARG A 358 -2.14 -36.45 -23.34
N MET A 359 -2.39 -37.71 -23.01
CA MET A 359 -2.55 -38.18 -21.61
C MET A 359 -1.39 -37.75 -20.68
N ASN A 360 -0.17 -37.64 -21.21
CA ASN A 360 1.02 -37.26 -20.44
C ASN A 360 1.11 -35.74 -20.12
N LYS A 361 0.21 -34.90 -20.65
CA LYS A 361 0.22 -33.44 -20.46
C LYS A 361 -1.14 -32.84 -20.04
N PHE A 362 -2.07 -33.68 -19.59
CA PHE A 362 -3.45 -33.30 -19.29
C PHE A 362 -3.58 -32.08 -18.36
N ALA A 363 -2.78 -32.03 -17.28
CA ALA A 363 -2.81 -30.91 -16.32
C ALA A 363 -2.30 -29.59 -16.93
N GLU A 364 -1.27 -29.65 -17.78
CA GLU A 364 -0.70 -28.50 -18.48
C GLU A 364 -1.71 -27.95 -19.51
N ASP A 365 -2.36 -28.84 -20.27
CA ASP A 365 -3.39 -28.48 -21.25
C ASP A 365 -4.64 -27.88 -20.59
N LEU A 366 -5.07 -28.42 -19.44
CA LEU A 366 -6.21 -27.89 -18.69
C LEU A 366 -5.89 -26.52 -18.08
N SER A 367 -4.70 -26.35 -17.50
CA SER A 367 -4.24 -25.06 -16.95
C SER A 367 -4.17 -23.98 -18.04
N ASN A 368 -3.63 -24.32 -19.22
CA ASN A 368 -3.58 -23.41 -20.36
C ASN A 368 -4.98 -22.99 -20.84
N ARG A 369 -5.95 -23.92 -20.87
CA ARG A 369 -7.35 -23.63 -21.20
C ARG A 369 -8.01 -22.73 -20.15
N CYS A 370 -7.79 -22.99 -18.86
CA CYS A 370 -8.32 -22.16 -17.78
C CYS A 370 -7.75 -20.74 -17.80
N ASN A 371 -6.45 -20.58 -18.05
CA ASN A 371 -5.82 -19.26 -18.14
C ASN A 371 -6.37 -18.43 -19.31
N VAL A 372 -6.61 -19.06 -20.46
CA VAL A 372 -7.21 -18.41 -21.63
C VAL A 372 -8.68 -18.04 -21.38
N PHE A 373 -9.41 -18.84 -20.61
CA PHE A 373 -10.78 -18.52 -20.18
C PHE A 373 -10.81 -17.33 -19.20
N ILE A 374 -9.93 -17.34 -18.19
CA ILE A 374 -9.82 -16.27 -17.20
C ILE A 374 -9.51 -14.93 -17.86
N GLN A 375 -8.65 -14.92 -18.89
CA GLN A 375 -8.31 -13.72 -19.67
C GLN A 375 -9.52 -13.05 -20.35
N VAL A 376 -10.55 -13.80 -20.75
CA VAL A 376 -11.78 -13.24 -21.33
C VAL A 376 -12.81 -12.88 -20.27
N CYS A 377 -12.90 -13.67 -19.20
CA CYS A 377 -13.76 -13.31 -18.07
C CYS A 377 -13.35 -11.97 -17.45
N SER A 378 -12.05 -11.67 -17.35
CA SER A 378 -11.59 -10.37 -16.86
C SER A 378 -11.93 -9.19 -17.79
N LEU A 379 -12.19 -9.43 -19.08
CA LEU A 379 -12.56 -8.40 -20.05
C LEU A 379 -14.08 -8.19 -20.15
N LEU A 380 -14.90 -9.21 -19.88
CA LEU A 380 -16.37 -9.11 -19.89
C LEU A 380 -16.95 -8.49 -18.60
N ILE A 381 -16.10 -8.32 -17.58
CA ILE A 381 -16.47 -7.70 -16.29
C ILE A 381 -16.24 -6.17 -16.29
N TRP A 382 -15.58 -5.66 -17.33
CA TRP A 382 -15.51 -4.24 -17.69
C TRP A 382 -16.61 -3.88 -18.70
#